data_AF-A0A7X3FJN2-F1
#
_entry.id   AF-A0A7X3FJN2-F1
#
_cell.length_a   1.000
_cell.length_b   1.000
_cell.length_c   1.000
_cell.angle_alpha   90.00
_cell.angle_beta   90.00
_cell.angle_gamma   90.00
#
_symmetry.space_group_name_H-M   'P 1'
#
loop_
_entity.id
_entity.type
_entity.pdbx_description
1 polymer ?
#
loop_
_entity_poly.entity_id
_entity_poly.type
_entity_poly.pdbx_seq_one_letter_code
_entity_poly.pdbx_strand_id
1 'polypeptide(L)'
;MSDQIKNDNVNVKKRMMFSAEDDYYYFAYNTIIFLQTLGFTSEKQRLQEWSKLNYLIPFLSNHALFSIVSSNKEWDSIASPIDRNHLKETYLKSRLRQNWAGSLFYALQQKGIISMSKNETRKSFDMWLAIENLPEEFSSSELFRMEREHSKQIKSMFSYIRTMKTSSLLDELFRKRGVQIWED
;
A
#
# COMPACT_ATOMS: atom_id res chain seq x y z
N MET A 1 10.91 26.06 19.43
CA MET A 1 9.86 25.06 19.68
C MET A 1 9.45 24.32 18.40
N SER A 2 9.27 25.00 17.27
CA SER A 2 8.96 24.39 15.96
C SER A 2 10.04 23.44 15.42
N ASP A 3 11.32 23.76 15.63
CA ASP A 3 12.43 22.98 15.07
C ASP A 3 12.70 21.67 15.81
N GLN A 4 12.35 21.64 17.09
CA GLN A 4 12.52 20.45 17.94
C GLN A 4 11.49 19.37 17.60
N ILE A 5 10.23 19.77 17.37
CA ILE A 5 9.15 18.90 16.91
C ILE A 5 9.45 18.36 15.49
N LYS A 6 10.00 19.19 14.60
CA LYS A 6 10.45 18.74 13.26
C LYS A 6 11.55 17.68 13.36
N ASN A 7 12.52 17.87 14.26
CA ASN A 7 13.64 16.97 14.42
C ASN A 7 13.21 15.63 15.04
N ASP A 8 12.30 15.65 16.02
CA ASP A 8 11.74 14.44 16.64
C ASP A 8 10.93 13.62 15.65
N ASN A 9 10.13 14.26 14.81
CA ASN A 9 9.37 13.61 13.73
C ASN A 9 10.28 12.94 12.68
N VAL A 10 11.38 13.61 12.29
CA VAL A 10 12.41 13.03 11.41
C VAL A 10 13.10 11.85 12.08
N ASN A 11 13.39 11.93 13.39
CA ASN A 11 14.01 10.85 14.15
C ASN A 11 13.08 9.65 14.34
N VAL A 12 11.78 9.85 14.56
CA VAL A 12 10.77 8.78 14.59
C VAL A 12 10.70 8.10 13.23
N LYS A 13 10.59 8.87 12.14
CA LYS A 13 10.59 8.31 10.78
C LYS A 13 11.89 7.55 10.47
N LYS A 14 13.05 8.09 10.86
CA LYS A 14 14.36 7.43 10.69
C LYS A 14 14.49 6.15 11.52
N ARG A 15 13.97 6.13 12.76
CA ARG A 15 13.95 4.92 13.62
C ARG A 15 13.04 3.83 13.04
N MET A 16 11.94 4.21 12.41
CA MET A 16 11.05 3.29 11.69
C MET A 16 11.64 2.81 10.34
N MET A 17 12.52 3.60 9.73
CA MET A 17 13.12 3.30 8.42
C MET A 17 14.31 2.32 8.48
N PHE A 18 14.80 1.93 9.66
CA PHE A 18 16.01 1.09 9.77
C PHE A 18 15.83 -0.35 9.24
N SER A 19 14.59 -0.81 8.99
CA SER A 19 14.27 -2.02 8.22
C SER A 19 12.91 -1.91 7.50
N ALA A 20 12.71 -0.82 6.75
CA ALA A 20 11.39 -0.34 6.30
C ALA A 20 10.48 -1.36 5.58
N GLU A 21 11.02 -2.38 4.89
CA GLU A 21 10.19 -3.32 4.11
C GLU A 21 9.65 -4.51 4.92
N ASP A 22 10.19 -4.75 6.13
CA ASP A 22 9.83 -5.87 7.03
C ASP A 22 9.27 -5.39 8.39
N ASP A 23 9.13 -4.07 8.59
CA ASP A 23 8.62 -3.50 9.84
C ASP A 23 7.07 -3.49 9.87
N TYR A 24 6.51 -4.13 10.91
CA TYR A 24 5.08 -4.15 11.21
C TYR A 24 4.47 -2.75 11.28
N TYR A 25 5.20 -1.79 11.87
CA TYR A 25 4.73 -0.42 11.99
C TYR A 25 4.60 0.22 10.62
N TYR A 26 5.63 0.12 9.79
CA TYR A 26 5.61 0.67 8.42
C TYR A 26 4.40 0.17 7.63
N PHE A 27 4.13 -1.14 7.66
CA PHE A 27 2.99 -1.72 6.96
C PHE A 27 1.66 -1.25 7.53
N ALA A 28 1.52 -1.21 8.86
CA ALA A 28 0.31 -0.76 9.53
C ALA A 28 -0.01 0.70 9.22
N TYR A 29 0.96 1.61 9.33
CA TYR A 29 0.77 3.04 9.04
C TYR A 29 0.38 3.25 7.58
N ASN A 30 1.10 2.66 6.62
CA ASN A 30 0.76 2.79 5.20
C ASN A 30 -0.63 2.24 4.86
N THR A 31 -1.03 1.14 5.49
CA THR A 31 -2.38 0.58 5.34
C THR A 31 -3.43 1.59 5.81
N ILE A 32 -3.27 2.13 7.03
CA ILE A 32 -4.19 3.11 7.60
C ILE A 32 -4.29 4.35 6.71
N ILE A 33 -3.14 4.91 6.30
CA ILE A 33 -3.08 6.10 5.46
C ILE A 33 -3.77 5.86 4.12
N PHE A 34 -3.52 4.72 3.48
CA PHE A 34 -4.13 4.38 2.20
C PHE A 34 -5.66 4.26 2.31
N LEU A 35 -6.15 3.47 3.29
CA LEU A 35 -7.57 3.29 3.51
C LEU A 35 -8.27 4.61 3.82
N GLN A 36 -7.68 5.43 4.71
CA GLN A 36 -8.21 6.74 5.09
C GLN A 36 -8.24 7.70 3.90
N THR A 37 -7.13 7.81 3.15
CA THR A 37 -6.99 8.75 2.03
C THR A 37 -8.01 8.46 0.92
N LEU A 38 -8.33 7.19 0.69
CA LEU A 38 -9.28 6.79 -0.34
C LEU A 38 -10.72 6.60 0.18
N GLY A 39 -10.98 6.90 1.46
CA GLY A 39 -12.31 6.84 2.05
C GLY A 39 -12.84 5.42 2.25
N PHE A 40 -11.96 4.43 2.39
CA PHE A 40 -12.33 3.05 2.68
C PHE A 40 -12.59 2.87 4.17
N THR A 41 -13.67 3.47 4.67
CA THR A 41 -13.98 3.62 6.11
C THR A 41 -15.27 2.90 6.54
N SER A 42 -15.86 2.10 5.65
CA SER A 42 -17.06 1.31 5.97
C SER A 42 -17.12 0.08 5.09
N GLU A 43 -17.94 -0.89 5.48
CA GLU A 43 -18.19 -2.09 4.68
C GLU A 43 -18.69 -1.75 3.26
N LYS A 44 -19.51 -0.70 3.11
CA LYS A 44 -19.98 -0.25 1.78
C LYS A 44 -18.84 0.31 0.91
N GLN A 45 -17.83 0.90 1.54
CA GLN A 45 -16.65 1.48 0.88
C GLN A 45 -15.40 0.60 1.01
N ARG A 46 -15.54 -0.68 1.33
CA ARG A 46 -14.41 -1.58 1.54
C ARG A 46 -13.54 -1.74 0.30
N LEU A 47 -12.23 -1.87 0.52
CA LEU A 47 -11.29 -2.38 -0.46
C LEU A 47 -11.52 -3.88 -0.60
N GLN A 48 -11.90 -4.34 -1.79
CA GLN A 48 -12.05 -5.77 -2.03
C GLN A 48 -10.67 -6.43 -2.12
N GLU A 49 -10.47 -7.64 -1.62
CA GLU A 49 -9.17 -8.33 -1.62
C GLU A 49 -8.03 -7.52 -0.97
N TRP A 50 -7.86 -7.68 0.34
CA TRP A 50 -6.80 -7.00 1.10
C TRP A 50 -5.40 -7.24 0.54
N SER A 51 -5.16 -8.37 -0.12
CA SER A 51 -3.87 -8.76 -0.71
C SER A 51 -3.31 -7.70 -1.66
N LYS A 52 -4.16 -6.85 -2.25
CA LYS A 52 -3.69 -5.67 -3.01
C LYS A 52 -2.79 -4.76 -2.19
N LEU A 53 -3.10 -4.51 -0.92
CA LEU A 53 -2.28 -3.65 -0.06
C LEU A 53 -0.87 -4.19 0.09
N ASN A 54 -0.71 -5.50 0.19
CA ASN A 54 0.61 -6.12 0.27
C ASN A 54 1.49 -5.75 -0.93
N TYR A 55 0.91 -5.58 -2.13
CA TYR A 55 1.64 -5.17 -3.32
C TYR A 55 1.70 -3.65 -3.52
N LEU A 56 0.75 -2.88 -2.97
CA LEU A 56 0.72 -1.42 -3.11
C LEU A 56 1.66 -0.70 -2.14
N ILE A 57 1.78 -1.19 -0.91
CA ILE A 57 2.51 -0.51 0.18
C ILE A 57 3.95 -0.13 -0.20
N PRO A 58 4.76 -0.97 -0.90
CA PRO A 58 6.09 -0.56 -1.36
C PRO A 58 6.08 0.71 -2.21
N PHE A 59 5.06 0.89 -3.05
CA PHE A 59 4.95 2.05 -3.94
C PHE A 59 4.49 3.31 -3.18
N LEU A 60 3.80 3.17 -2.05
CA LEU A 60 3.30 4.32 -1.30
C LEU A 60 4.42 5.14 -0.67
N SER A 61 5.44 4.50 -0.10
CA SER A 61 6.52 5.22 0.60
C SER A 61 7.85 5.29 -0.16
N ASN A 62 7.90 4.82 -1.42
CA ASN A 62 9.11 4.85 -2.23
C ASN A 62 8.86 5.62 -3.54
N HIS A 63 9.32 6.86 -3.61
CA HIS A 63 9.15 7.72 -4.78
C HIS A 63 9.82 7.18 -6.04
N ALA A 64 11.00 6.56 -5.92
CA ALA A 64 11.69 5.97 -7.08
C ALA A 64 10.86 4.82 -7.66
N LEU A 65 10.42 3.89 -6.81
CA LEU A 65 9.57 2.77 -7.23
C LEU A 65 8.22 3.24 -7.77
N PHE A 66 7.61 4.23 -7.12
CA PHE A 66 6.38 4.87 -7.58
C PHE A 66 6.55 5.51 -8.97
N SER A 67 7.66 6.21 -9.20
CA SER A 67 7.93 6.86 -10.50
C SER A 67 7.99 5.90 -11.67
N ILE A 68 8.44 4.65 -11.45
CA ILE A 68 8.46 3.60 -12.48
C ILE A 68 7.03 3.26 -12.95
N VAL A 69 6.06 3.29 -12.03
CA VAL A 69 4.67 2.97 -12.36
C VAL A 69 3.86 4.20 -12.78
N SER A 70 4.16 5.37 -12.23
CA SER A 70 3.42 6.61 -12.49
C SER A 70 3.92 7.40 -13.69
N SER A 71 5.14 7.14 -14.18
CA SER A 71 5.56 7.66 -15.46
C SER A 71 4.63 7.06 -16.51
N ASN A 72 3.68 7.86 -17.00
CA ASN A 72 2.78 7.57 -18.11
C ASN A 72 3.60 7.34 -19.38
N LYS A 73 4.37 6.26 -19.42
CA LYS A 73 4.86 5.74 -20.67
C LYS A 73 3.67 5.09 -21.35
N GLU A 74 3.61 5.25 -22.67
CA GLU A 74 2.61 4.60 -23.52
C GLU A 74 2.38 3.16 -23.05
N TRP A 75 1.14 2.70 -23.20
CA TRP A 75 0.56 1.48 -22.62
C TRP A 75 1.39 0.19 -22.82
N ASP A 76 2.43 0.22 -23.67
CA ASP A 76 3.31 -0.87 -24.07
C ASP A 76 4.82 -0.64 -23.86
N SER A 77 5.25 0.42 -23.18
CA SER A 77 6.67 0.63 -22.94
C SER A 77 7.18 -0.28 -21.80
N ILE A 78 7.89 -1.35 -22.16
CA ILE A 78 8.63 -2.19 -21.23
C ILE A 78 9.54 -1.30 -20.35
N ALA A 79 9.59 -1.58 -19.05
CA ALA A 79 10.47 -0.84 -18.13
C ALA A 79 11.95 -1.05 -18.49
N SER A 80 12.81 -0.10 -18.14
CA SER A 80 14.25 -0.26 -18.35
C SER A 80 14.76 -1.52 -17.61
N PRO A 81 15.87 -2.15 -18.03
CA PRO A 81 16.39 -3.33 -17.34
C PRO A 81 16.61 -3.12 -15.84
N ILE A 82 17.03 -1.91 -15.44
CA ILE A 82 17.24 -1.52 -14.05
C ILE A 82 15.88 -1.43 -13.32
N ASP A 83 14.92 -0.70 -13.87
CA ASP A 83 13.59 -0.56 -13.28
C ASP A 83 12.86 -1.90 -13.17
N ARG A 84 12.99 -2.75 -14.19
CA ARG A 84 12.43 -4.10 -14.19
C ARG A 84 13.03 -4.96 -13.08
N ASN A 85 14.32 -4.83 -12.79
CA ASN A 85 14.95 -5.52 -11.66
C ASN A 85 14.36 -5.03 -10.31
N HIS A 86 14.21 -3.71 -10.12
CA HIS A 86 13.57 -3.16 -8.91
C HIS A 86 12.13 -3.66 -8.74
N LEU A 87 11.35 -3.69 -9.83
CA LEU A 87 9.97 -4.20 -9.81
C LEU A 87 9.95 -5.71 -9.51
N LYS A 88 10.88 -6.49 -10.08
CA LYS A 88 11.00 -7.94 -9.82
C LYS A 88 11.31 -8.21 -8.35
N GLU A 89 12.28 -7.50 -7.78
CA GLU A 89 12.62 -7.63 -6.36
C GLU A 89 11.44 -7.25 -5.47
N THR A 90 10.77 -6.14 -5.79
CA THR A 90 9.56 -5.69 -5.07
C THR A 90 8.46 -6.75 -5.12
N TYR A 91 8.19 -7.34 -6.29
CA TYR A 91 7.22 -8.41 -6.45
C TYR A 91 7.57 -9.62 -5.58
N LEU A 92 8.81 -10.10 -5.65
CA LEU A 92 9.27 -11.27 -4.90
C LEU A 92 9.16 -11.04 -3.39
N LYS A 93 9.64 -9.90 -2.89
CA LYS A 93 9.53 -9.53 -1.47
C LYS A 93 8.07 -9.43 -1.03
N SER A 94 7.22 -8.80 -1.84
CA SER A 94 5.79 -8.70 -1.56
C SER A 94 5.15 -10.08 -1.45
N ARG A 95 5.44 -10.99 -2.41
CA ARG A 95 4.92 -12.35 -2.36
C ARG A 95 5.38 -13.10 -1.10
N LEU A 96 6.68 -13.04 -0.78
CA LEU A 96 7.26 -13.75 0.36
C LEU A 96 6.63 -13.31 1.70
N ARG A 97 6.25 -12.04 1.84
CA ARG A 97 5.61 -11.52 3.06
C ARG A 97 4.08 -11.64 3.08
N GLN A 98 3.44 -12.24 2.07
CA GLN A 98 1.98 -12.31 1.98
C GLN A 98 1.34 -12.91 3.24
N ASN A 99 1.86 -14.05 3.73
CA ASN A 99 1.32 -14.70 4.94
C ASN A 99 1.50 -13.81 6.17
N TRP A 100 2.66 -13.19 6.31
CA TRP A 100 2.97 -12.25 7.39
C TRP A 100 2.05 -11.03 7.37
N ALA A 101 1.79 -10.45 6.19
CA ALA A 101 0.88 -9.32 6.04
C ALA A 101 -0.54 -9.72 6.46
N GLY A 102 -0.98 -10.94 6.12
CA GLY A 102 -2.25 -11.49 6.58
C GLY A 102 -2.34 -11.58 8.11
N SER A 103 -1.28 -12.08 8.77
CA SER A 103 -1.21 -12.13 10.24
C SER A 103 -1.25 -10.72 10.87
N LEU A 104 -0.55 -9.75 10.28
CA LEU A 104 -0.60 -8.37 10.72
C LEU A 104 -2.01 -7.79 10.59
N PHE A 105 -2.68 -7.97 9.45
CA PHE A 105 -4.04 -7.46 9.26
C PHE A 105 -5.04 -8.11 10.21
N TYR A 106 -4.91 -9.41 10.45
CA TYR A 106 -5.71 -10.07 11.47
C TYR A 106 -5.48 -9.45 12.87
N ALA A 107 -4.22 -9.17 13.25
CA ALA A 107 -3.92 -8.51 14.52
C ALA A 107 -4.49 -7.07 14.59
N LEU A 108 -4.43 -6.30 13.50
CA LEU A 108 -5.04 -4.96 13.43
C LEU A 108 -6.57 -5.03 13.56
N GLN A 109 -7.20 -6.07 13.02
CA GLN A 109 -8.63 -6.32 13.21
C GLN A 109 -8.97 -6.62 14.67
N GLN A 110 -8.20 -7.49 15.34
CA GLN A 110 -8.41 -7.77 16.77
C GLN A 110 -8.27 -6.53 17.65
N LYS A 111 -7.49 -5.54 17.20
CA LYS A 111 -7.34 -4.23 17.87
C LYS A 111 -8.41 -3.21 17.47
N GLY A 112 -9.37 -3.55 16.60
CA GLY A 112 -10.43 -2.65 16.15
C GLY A 112 -9.95 -1.52 15.23
N ILE A 113 -8.74 -1.61 14.67
CA ILE A 113 -8.18 -0.56 13.79
C ILE A 113 -8.77 -0.69 12.39
N ILE A 114 -8.85 -1.93 11.89
CA ILE A 114 -9.48 -2.27 10.62
C ILE A 114 -10.57 -3.30 10.86
N SER A 115 -11.46 -3.42 9.88
CA SER A 115 -12.42 -4.51 9.81
C SER A 115 -12.22 -5.27 8.51
N MET A 116 -12.42 -6.58 8.55
CA MET A 116 -12.39 -7.43 7.38
C MET A 116 -13.64 -8.30 7.33
N SER A 117 -14.14 -8.55 6.12
CA SER A 117 -15.23 -9.50 5.89
C SER A 117 -14.89 -10.44 4.75
N LYS A 118 -15.37 -11.68 4.87
CA LYS A 118 -15.17 -12.69 3.83
C LYS A 118 -16.00 -12.31 2.61
N ASN A 119 -15.35 -12.32 1.46
CA ASN A 119 -15.97 -12.16 0.15
C ASN A 119 -16.13 -13.54 -0.49
N GLU A 120 -17.32 -14.13 -0.35
CA GLU A 120 -17.60 -15.48 -0.85
C GLU A 120 -17.42 -15.59 -2.37
N THR A 121 -17.80 -14.56 -3.13
CA THR A 121 -17.66 -14.52 -4.59
C THR A 121 -16.20 -14.59 -5.02
N ARG A 122 -15.31 -13.91 -4.29
CA ARG A 122 -13.88 -13.82 -4.62
C ARG A 122 -13.00 -14.79 -3.83
N LYS A 123 -13.59 -15.56 -2.91
CA LYS A 123 -12.86 -16.44 -1.98
C LYS A 123 -11.71 -15.70 -1.28
N SER A 124 -11.95 -14.46 -0.88
CA SER A 124 -10.95 -13.56 -0.29
C SER A 124 -11.54 -12.80 0.89
N PHE A 125 -10.77 -11.86 1.46
CA PHE A 125 -11.28 -10.94 2.48
C PHE A 125 -11.17 -9.51 1.97
N ASP A 126 -12.26 -8.76 2.15
CA ASP A 126 -12.32 -7.34 1.91
C ASP A 126 -11.95 -6.58 3.20
N MET A 127 -11.50 -5.34 3.10
CA MET A 127 -10.96 -4.58 4.23
C MET A 127 -11.40 -3.12 4.21
N TRP A 128 -11.66 -2.55 5.39
CA TRP A 128 -11.87 -1.12 5.58
C TRP A 128 -11.32 -0.67 6.94
N LEU A 129 -11.08 0.63 7.06
CA LEU A 129 -10.71 1.25 8.31
C LEU A 129 -11.93 1.25 9.25
N ALA A 130 -11.74 0.78 10.48
CA ALA A 130 -12.80 0.63 11.47
C ALA A 130 -12.74 1.67 12.59
N ILE A 131 -11.57 2.29 12.78
CA ILE A 131 -11.41 3.31 13.81
C ILE A 131 -12.24 4.55 13.48
N GLU A 132 -13.11 4.95 14.40
CA GLU A 132 -14.02 6.08 14.22
C GLU A 132 -13.27 7.42 14.28
N ASN A 133 -12.19 7.49 15.08
CA ASN A 133 -11.36 8.67 15.26
C ASN A 133 -9.88 8.29 15.15
N LEU A 134 -9.30 8.42 13.95
CA LEU A 134 -7.84 8.40 13.80
C LEU A 134 -7.24 9.63 14.50
N PRO A 135 -6.07 9.50 15.16
CA PRO A 135 -5.32 10.66 15.60
C PRO A 135 -5.14 11.65 14.44
N GLU A 136 -5.33 12.95 14.71
CA GLU A 136 -5.33 14.00 13.69
C GLU A 136 -4.03 13.97 12.86
N GLU A 137 -2.93 13.53 13.47
CA GLU A 137 -1.63 13.39 12.84
C GLU A 137 -1.64 12.48 11.60
N PHE A 138 -2.52 11.48 11.51
CA PHE A 138 -2.67 10.68 10.28
C PHE A 138 -3.23 11.50 9.13
N SER A 139 -4.13 12.44 9.44
CA SER A 139 -4.83 13.30 8.48
C SER A 139 -4.00 14.52 8.10
N SER A 140 -3.38 15.20 9.08
CA SER A 140 -2.80 16.54 8.91
C SER A 140 -1.27 16.57 8.93
N SER A 141 -0.60 15.50 9.39
CA SER A 141 0.86 15.54 9.52
C SER A 141 1.55 15.48 8.17
N GLU A 142 2.50 16.40 7.95
CA GLU A 142 3.38 16.42 6.79
C GLU A 142 4.25 15.14 6.66
N LEU A 143 4.37 14.37 7.76
CA LEU A 143 5.10 13.11 7.81
C LEU A 143 4.68 12.11 6.74
N PHE A 144 3.37 12.06 6.44
CA PHE A 144 2.76 11.09 5.52
C PHE A 144 2.29 11.72 4.22
N ARG A 145 2.78 12.92 3.88
CA ARG A 145 2.36 13.62 2.67
C ARG A 145 2.63 12.79 1.41
N MET A 146 3.81 12.17 1.31
CA MET A 146 4.19 11.36 0.15
C MET A 146 3.20 10.20 -0.04
N GLU A 147 2.93 9.47 1.03
CA GLU A 147 2.07 8.28 1.05
C GLU A 147 0.63 8.65 0.67
N ARG A 148 0.13 9.80 1.15
CA ARG A 148 -1.19 10.32 0.75
C ARG A 148 -1.23 10.72 -0.72
N GLU A 149 -0.21 11.44 -1.20
CA GLU A 149 -0.16 11.87 -2.60
C GLU A 149 -0.03 10.68 -3.55
N HIS A 150 0.84 9.71 -3.25
CA HIS A 150 0.92 8.46 -4.01
C HIS A 150 -0.39 7.69 -3.96
N SER A 151 -1.07 7.61 -2.80
CA SER A 151 -2.39 6.95 -2.69
C SER A 151 -3.42 7.57 -3.64
N LYS A 152 -3.50 8.91 -3.68
CA LYS A 152 -4.40 9.63 -4.61
C LYS A 152 -4.04 9.36 -6.07
N GLN A 153 -2.75 9.36 -6.41
CA GLN A 153 -2.32 9.08 -7.78
C GLN A 153 -2.58 7.62 -8.18
N ILE A 154 -2.39 6.65 -7.27
CA ILE A 154 -2.79 5.25 -7.48
C ILE A 154 -4.29 5.16 -7.77
N LYS A 155 -5.12 5.90 -7.03
CA LYS A 155 -6.56 5.96 -7.29
C LYS A 155 -6.88 6.53 -8.67
N SER A 156 -6.10 7.51 -9.16
CA SER A 156 -6.25 8.05 -10.51
C SER A 156 -5.83 7.05 -11.60
N MET A 157 -4.69 6.37 -11.41
CA MET A 157 -4.20 5.33 -12.34
C MET A 157 -5.13 4.12 -12.40
N PHE A 158 -5.66 3.71 -11.25
CA PHE A 158 -6.55 2.56 -11.10
C PHE A 158 -7.89 3.04 -10.53
N SER A 159 -8.70 3.68 -11.36
CA SER A 159 -9.98 4.27 -10.95
C SER A 159 -10.90 3.28 -10.21
N TYR A 160 -10.85 2.01 -10.61
CA TYR A 160 -11.59 0.90 -10.01
C TYR A 160 -10.79 0.13 -8.93
N ILE A 161 -9.73 0.69 -8.33
CA ILE A 161 -8.88 0.02 -7.33
C ILE A 161 -9.67 -0.62 -6.18
N ARG A 162 -10.81 -0.04 -5.79
CA ARG A 162 -11.73 -0.59 -4.78
C ARG A 162 -12.14 -2.03 -5.12
N THR A 163 -12.54 -2.26 -6.37
CA THR A 163 -13.10 -3.53 -6.86
C THR A 163 -12.16 -4.29 -7.80
N MET A 164 -11.01 -3.72 -8.16
CA MET A 164 -9.98 -4.40 -8.96
C MET A 164 -9.55 -5.71 -8.29
N LYS A 165 -9.34 -6.77 -9.07
CA LYS A 165 -8.75 -8.02 -8.55
C LYS A 165 -7.26 -7.83 -8.29
N THR A 166 -6.70 -8.57 -7.35
CA THR A 166 -5.26 -8.57 -7.06
C THR A 166 -4.47 -8.99 -8.29
N SER A 167 -4.93 -10.00 -9.05
CA SER A 167 -4.28 -10.41 -10.31
C SER A 167 -4.19 -9.27 -11.32
N SER A 168 -5.30 -8.56 -11.56
CA SER A 168 -5.31 -7.38 -12.44
C SER A 168 -4.37 -6.28 -11.94
N LEU A 169 -4.29 -6.08 -10.62
CA LEU A 169 -3.34 -5.11 -10.07
C LEU A 169 -1.89 -5.54 -10.35
N LEU A 170 -1.58 -6.84 -10.21
CA LEU A 170 -0.25 -7.35 -10.52
C LEU A 170 0.09 -7.22 -12.00
N ASP A 171 -0.90 -7.36 -12.89
CA ASP A 171 -0.72 -7.09 -14.32
C ASP A 171 -0.28 -5.64 -14.55
N GLU A 172 -1.04 -4.72 -13.96
CA GLU A 172 -0.82 -3.29 -14.08
C GLU A 172 0.44 -2.80 -13.37
N LEU A 173 0.92 -3.45 -12.30
CA LEU A 173 2.14 -3.03 -11.61
C LEU A 173 3.39 -3.70 -12.20
N PHE A 174 3.29 -4.96 -12.63
CA PHE A 174 4.45 -5.81 -12.93
C PHE A 174 4.43 -6.37 -14.35
N ARG A 175 3.38 -7.11 -14.78
CA ARG A 175 3.42 -7.83 -16.08
C ARG A 175 3.60 -6.90 -17.27
N LYS A 176 2.81 -5.82 -17.34
CA LYS A 176 2.90 -4.84 -18.42
C LYS A 176 4.26 -4.14 -18.51
N ARG A 177 5.07 -4.20 -17.44
CA ARG A 177 6.43 -3.66 -17.38
C ARG A 177 7.52 -4.72 -17.63
N GLY A 178 7.13 -5.90 -18.11
CA GLY A 178 8.04 -6.98 -18.46
C GLY A 178 8.54 -7.81 -17.28
N VAL A 179 7.91 -7.70 -16.10
CA VAL A 179 8.21 -8.57 -14.96
C VAL A 179 7.37 -9.84 -15.07
N GLN A 180 8.05 -10.98 -15.11
CA GLN A 180 7.38 -12.28 -15.00
C GLN A 180 6.91 -12.49 -13.56
N ILE A 181 5.59 -12.51 -13.37
CA ILE A 181 4.96 -12.90 -12.12
C ILE A 181 4.49 -14.34 -12.23
N TRP A 182 4.61 -15.09 -11.14
CA TRP A 182 4.19 -16.49 -11.14
C TRP A 182 2.79 -16.53 -10.56
N GLU A 183 1.84 -17.08 -11.30
CA GLU A 183 0.52 -17.38 -10.75
C GLU A 183 0.64 -18.61 -9.84
N ASP A 184 -0.16 -18.62 -8.78
CA ASP A 184 -0.50 -19.86 -8.09
C ASP A 184 -1.65 -20.54 -8.85
#